data_AF-A0A192D3B2-F1
#
_entry.id   AF-A0A192D3B2-F1
#
_cell.length_a   1.000
_cell.length_b   1.000
_cell.length_c   1.000
_cell.angle_alpha   90.00
_cell.angle_beta   90.00
_cell.angle_gamma   90.00
#
_symmetry.space_group_name_H-M   'P 1'
#
loop_
_entity.id
_entity.type
_entity.pdbx_description
1 polymer ?
#
loop_
_entity_poly.entity_id
_entity_poly.type
_entity_poly.pdbx_seq_one_letter_code
_entity_poly.pdbx_strand_id
1 'polypeptide(L)'
;MTLSIDALTEKEKDALRLLLRGHDAKSSAQALGLSVHTVNERLREARRKLGTTSSREAARRLLAEEGETPKSLGDKGLGDAPPPDCAADMSASATRRLAGFGRALPLVGVIAMSLMLAALLLPASPVSVAPASLIETVTGAAPLTNTQTESAAAAAAEAFLGDIDAGRWAESYAATSAEFRRLNTLAVWAEVSARVRPPLGAVMTRNITGNAFVPAPPAGYRLVTFRSAYANGTQQTESVSLTWEDGGWKVAGISFD
;
A
#
# COMPACT_ATOMS: atom_id res chain seq x y z
N MET A 1 -33.64 -19.91 -6.47
CA MET A 1 -32.32 -20.54 -6.72
C MET A 1 -31.33 -19.93 -5.72
N THR A 2 -31.22 -20.51 -4.53
CA THR A 2 -30.45 -20.00 -3.36
C THR A 2 -29.10 -20.71 -3.18
N LEU A 3 -28.56 -21.31 -4.25
CA LEU A 3 -27.47 -22.29 -4.20
C LEU A 3 -26.06 -21.70 -3.97
N SER A 4 -25.90 -20.38 -3.89
CA SER A 4 -24.56 -19.76 -3.87
C SER A 4 -23.93 -19.65 -2.48
N ILE A 5 -24.74 -19.62 -1.41
CA ILE A 5 -24.25 -19.40 -0.03
C ILE A 5 -23.98 -20.71 0.72
N ASP A 6 -24.73 -21.77 0.42
CA ASP A 6 -24.45 -23.12 0.94
C ASP A 6 -23.11 -23.69 0.48
N ALA A 7 -22.55 -23.14 -0.61
CA ALA A 7 -21.20 -23.47 -1.08
C ALA A 7 -20.08 -22.89 -0.20
N LEU A 8 -20.39 -21.94 0.69
CA LEU A 8 -19.43 -21.32 1.61
C LEU A 8 -19.15 -22.25 2.79
N THR A 9 -17.87 -22.37 3.14
CA THR A 9 -17.49 -23.09 4.36
C THR A 9 -17.77 -22.24 5.60
N GLU A 10 -18.01 -22.85 6.75
CA GLU A 10 -18.25 -22.09 8.01
C GLU A 10 -17.10 -21.12 8.33
N LYS A 11 -15.87 -21.51 8.01
CA LYS A 11 -14.67 -20.68 8.16
C LYS A 11 -14.67 -19.44 7.27
N GLU A 12 -15.27 -19.52 6.08
CA GLU A 12 -15.47 -18.39 5.15
C GLU A 12 -16.60 -17.49 5.63
N LYS A 13 -17.71 -18.07 6.12
CA LYS A 13 -18.83 -17.32 6.71
C LYS A 13 -18.38 -16.51 7.93
N ASP A 14 -17.57 -17.10 8.82
CA ASP A 14 -17.03 -16.40 9.99
C ASP A 14 -16.18 -15.18 9.63
N ALA A 15 -15.36 -15.27 8.58
CA ALA A 15 -14.59 -14.13 8.10
C ALA A 15 -15.50 -13.01 7.53
N LEU A 16 -16.57 -13.38 6.82
CA LEU A 16 -17.56 -12.42 6.31
C LEU A 16 -18.38 -11.77 7.44
N ARG A 17 -18.73 -12.52 8.49
CA ARG A 17 -19.45 -11.99 9.68
C ARG A 17 -18.62 -10.93 10.41
N LEU A 18 -17.31 -11.10 10.52
CA LEU A 18 -16.44 -10.09 11.12
C LEU A 18 -16.38 -8.81 10.28
N LEU A 19 -16.36 -8.92 8.94
CA LEU A 19 -16.44 -7.74 8.06
C LEU A 19 -17.76 -6.97 8.22
N LEU A 20 -18.87 -7.67 8.45
CA LEU A 20 -20.16 -7.01 8.73
C LEU A 20 -20.16 -6.23 10.04
N ARG A 21 -19.40 -6.72 11.05
CA ARG A 21 -19.21 -6.04 12.34
C ARG A 21 -18.25 -4.86 12.27
N GLY A 22 -17.75 -4.51 11.08
CA GLY A 22 -16.86 -3.37 10.87
C GLY A 22 -15.37 -3.69 11.05
N HIS A 23 -15.01 -4.96 11.22
CA HIS A 23 -13.60 -5.35 11.23
C HIS A 23 -13.01 -5.22 9.82
N ASP A 24 -11.72 -4.87 9.77
CA ASP A 24 -10.89 -5.00 8.59
C ASP A 24 -10.21 -6.39 8.56
N ALA A 25 -9.48 -6.72 7.49
CA ALA A 25 -8.82 -8.02 7.37
C ALA A 25 -7.77 -8.24 8.48
N LYS A 26 -7.11 -7.17 8.93
CA LYS A 26 -6.08 -7.22 9.98
C LYS A 26 -6.66 -7.51 11.36
N SER A 27 -7.69 -6.77 11.77
CA SER A 27 -8.40 -6.99 13.04
C SER A 27 -9.19 -8.29 13.04
N SER A 28 -9.75 -8.71 11.90
CA SER A 28 -10.40 -10.02 11.77
C SER A 28 -9.40 -11.17 11.99
N ALA A 29 -8.17 -11.04 11.50
CA ALA A 29 -7.10 -12.02 11.71
C ALA A 29 -6.72 -12.12 13.20
N GLN A 30 -6.61 -10.97 13.88
CA GLN A 30 -6.36 -10.92 15.33
C GLN A 30 -7.50 -11.55 16.13
N ALA A 31 -8.76 -11.30 15.75
CA ALA A 31 -9.93 -11.87 16.42
C ALA A 31 -10.06 -13.39 16.23
N LEU A 32 -9.64 -13.92 15.09
CA LEU A 32 -9.69 -15.36 14.79
C LEU A 32 -8.42 -16.12 15.19
N GLY A 33 -7.37 -15.43 15.67
CA GLY A 33 -6.06 -16.04 15.95
C GLY A 33 -5.39 -16.61 14.69
N LEU A 34 -5.64 -16.01 13.52
CA LEU A 34 -5.14 -16.44 12.22
C LEU A 34 -4.19 -15.41 11.62
N SER A 35 -3.46 -15.79 10.57
CA SER A 35 -2.71 -14.84 9.76
C SER A 35 -3.64 -14.01 8.87
N VAL A 36 -3.27 -12.75 8.59
CA VAL A 36 -3.99 -11.86 7.66
C VAL A 36 -4.13 -12.49 6.28
N HIS A 37 -3.09 -13.19 5.83
CA HIS A 37 -3.10 -13.90 4.56
C HIS A 37 -4.19 -14.99 4.52
N THR A 38 -4.32 -15.79 5.59
CA THR A 38 -5.36 -16.83 5.69
C THR A 38 -6.77 -16.24 5.65
N VAL A 39 -7.00 -15.09 6.30
CA VAL A 39 -8.30 -14.39 6.22
C VAL A 39 -8.56 -13.88 4.80
N ASN A 40 -7.54 -13.31 4.13
CA ASN A 40 -7.67 -12.83 2.76
C ASN A 40 -7.96 -13.95 1.76
N GLU A 41 -7.34 -15.13 1.92
CA GLU A 41 -7.64 -16.30 1.09
C GLU A 41 -9.09 -16.75 1.29
N ARG A 42 -9.58 -16.85 2.54
CA ARG A 42 -10.99 -17.18 2.80
C ARG A 42 -11.96 -16.18 2.16
N LEU A 43 -11.66 -14.88 2.24
CA LEU A 43 -12.46 -13.83 1.60
C LEU A 43 -12.41 -13.90 0.06
N ARG A 44 -11.28 -14.33 -0.52
CA ARG A 44 -11.13 -14.55 -1.96
C ARG A 44 -11.92 -15.77 -2.42
N GLU A 45 -11.88 -16.86 -1.68
CA GLU A 45 -12.66 -18.06 -1.96
C GLU A 45 -14.16 -17.79 -1.87
N ALA A 46 -14.60 -17.05 -0.85
CA ALA A 46 -15.99 -16.63 -0.70
C ALA A 46 -16.46 -15.79 -1.90
N ARG A 47 -15.65 -14.81 -2.35
CA ARG A 47 -15.95 -14.03 -3.56
C ARG A 47 -16.02 -14.89 -4.82
N ARG A 48 -15.09 -15.83 -5.00
CA ARG A 48 -15.07 -16.76 -6.15
C ARG A 48 -16.33 -17.61 -6.20
N LYS A 49 -16.80 -18.09 -5.04
CA LYS A 49 -18.03 -18.90 -4.92
C LYS A 49 -19.30 -18.08 -5.11
N LEU A 50 -19.35 -16.85 -4.60
CA LEU A 50 -20.50 -15.95 -4.71
C LEU A 50 -20.54 -15.13 -6.02
N GLY A 51 -19.48 -15.18 -6.83
CA GLY A 51 -19.36 -14.38 -8.05
C GLY A 51 -19.32 -12.88 -7.80
N THR A 52 -18.85 -12.43 -6.64
CA THR A 52 -18.79 -11.00 -6.27
C THR A 52 -17.39 -10.43 -6.45
N THR A 53 -17.32 -9.16 -6.82
CA THR A 53 -16.04 -8.46 -6.99
C THR A 53 -15.51 -7.88 -5.68
N SER A 54 -16.37 -7.73 -4.66
CA SER A 54 -16.03 -7.15 -3.36
C SER A 54 -16.41 -8.05 -2.18
N SER A 55 -15.50 -8.14 -1.20
CA SER A 55 -15.74 -8.91 0.04
C SER A 55 -16.86 -8.30 0.89
N ARG A 56 -17.06 -6.98 0.81
CA ARG A 56 -18.19 -6.30 1.47
C ARG A 56 -19.53 -6.57 0.77
N GLU A 57 -19.49 -6.80 -0.54
CA GLU A 57 -20.69 -7.23 -1.27
C GLU A 57 -21.02 -8.69 -0.94
N ALA A 58 -20.02 -9.58 -0.91
CA ALA A 58 -20.18 -10.95 -0.42
C ALA A 58 -20.78 -11.00 0.99
N ALA A 59 -20.26 -10.17 1.90
CA ALA A 59 -20.74 -10.09 3.27
C ALA A 59 -22.21 -9.62 3.36
N ARG A 60 -22.61 -8.65 2.53
CA ARG A 60 -24.02 -8.21 2.45
C ARG A 60 -24.95 -9.29 1.92
N ARG A 61 -24.50 -10.09 0.93
CA ARG A 61 -25.27 -11.24 0.43
C ARG A 61 -25.41 -12.34 1.49
N LEU A 62 -24.35 -12.60 2.26
CA LEU A 62 -24.41 -13.50 3.42
C LEU A 62 -25.46 -13.02 4.44
N LEU A 63 -25.44 -11.73 4.79
CA LEU A 63 -26.39 -11.16 5.75
C LEU A 63 -27.84 -11.27 5.28
N ALA A 64 -28.10 -11.04 4.00
CA ALA A 64 -29.45 -11.11 3.44
C ALA A 64 -30.07 -12.51 3.62
N GLU A 65 -29.25 -13.56 3.59
CA GLU A 65 -29.71 -14.94 3.67
C GLU A 65 -29.58 -15.54 5.08
N GLU A 66 -28.56 -15.16 5.87
CA GLU A 66 -28.51 -15.49 7.31
C GLU A 66 -29.61 -14.77 8.09
N GLY A 67 -29.95 -13.54 7.67
CA GLY A 67 -31.04 -12.74 8.23
C GLY A 67 -32.46 -13.27 7.92
N GLU A 68 -32.58 -14.20 6.96
CA GLU A 68 -33.83 -14.92 6.67
C GLU A 68 -34.03 -16.16 7.56
N THR A 69 -33.16 -16.41 8.54
CA THR A 69 -33.55 -17.21 9.71
C THR A 69 -34.20 -16.29 10.74
N PRO A 70 -35.54 -16.28 10.88
CA PRO A 70 -36.20 -15.37 11.81
C PRO A 70 -36.00 -15.88 13.24
N LYS A 71 -34.87 -15.53 13.86
CA LYS A 71 -34.89 -15.29 15.30
C LYS A 71 -35.52 -13.92 15.52
N SER A 72 -36.86 -13.94 15.54
CA SER A 72 -37.66 -12.95 16.23
C SER A 72 -37.12 -12.85 17.66
N LEU A 73 -36.23 -11.89 17.89
CA LEU A 73 -35.93 -11.38 19.21
C LEU A 73 -36.94 -10.27 19.41
N GLY A 74 -38.00 -10.63 20.13
CA GLY A 74 -39.10 -9.75 20.46
C GLY A 74 -38.62 -8.42 21.02
N ASP A 75 -39.38 -7.40 20.65
CA ASP A 75 -39.44 -6.11 21.30
C ASP A 75 -39.37 -6.28 22.82
N LYS A 76 -38.34 -5.70 23.44
CA LYS A 76 -38.25 -5.56 24.88
C LYS A 76 -38.39 -4.08 25.15
N GLY A 77 -39.63 -3.70 25.44
CA GLY A 77 -40.02 -2.32 25.74
C GLY A 77 -39.10 -1.70 26.77
N LEU A 78 -38.48 -0.59 26.40
CA LEU A 78 -37.93 0.35 27.37
C LEU A 78 -39.10 1.16 27.92
N GLY A 79 -39.24 1.10 29.23
CA GLY A 79 -40.35 1.66 29.99
C GLY A 79 -40.47 3.18 29.91
N ASP A 80 -41.71 3.60 30.15
CA ASP A 80 -42.15 4.97 30.30
C ASP A 80 -41.38 5.75 31.36
N ALA A 81 -41.07 7.01 31.03
CA ALA A 81 -41.08 8.11 31.97
C ALA A 81 -41.70 9.35 31.29
N PRO A 82 -42.60 10.08 31.96
CA PRO A 82 -43.51 11.07 31.35
C PRO A 82 -42.81 12.40 31.00
N PRO A 83 -43.43 13.23 30.14
CA PRO A 83 -42.81 14.42 29.57
C PRO A 83 -42.92 15.64 30.50
N PRO A 84 -42.11 16.66 30.24
CA PRO A 84 -42.61 18.02 30.35
C PRO A 84 -42.68 18.69 28.96
N ASP A 85 -43.79 19.40 28.81
CA ASP A 85 -44.17 20.21 27.66
C ASP A 85 -43.12 21.25 27.26
N CYS A 86 -43.00 21.52 25.96
CA CYS A 86 -43.31 22.85 25.39
C CYS A 86 -42.89 22.97 23.93
N ALA A 87 -43.80 23.58 23.17
CA ALA A 87 -43.59 24.30 21.91
C ALA A 87 -43.29 23.47 20.65
N ALA A 88 -44.39 23.01 20.05
CA ALA A 88 -44.50 22.98 18.60
C ALA A 88 -44.46 24.42 18.05
N ASP A 89 -43.67 24.65 17.02
CA ASP A 89 -44.09 25.53 15.94
C ASP A 89 -43.64 24.98 14.59
N MET A 90 -44.53 25.10 13.63
CA MET A 90 -44.47 24.50 12.30
C MET A 90 -43.65 25.35 11.33
N SER A 91 -43.05 24.72 10.31
CA SER A 91 -43.44 24.91 8.90
C SER A 91 -42.31 24.65 7.88
N ALA A 92 -42.56 23.62 7.06
CA ALA A 92 -42.44 23.56 5.60
C ALA A 92 -41.11 23.83 4.84
N SER A 93 -40.80 22.82 4.03
CA SER A 93 -40.43 22.88 2.61
C SER A 93 -39.15 23.58 2.15
N ALA A 94 -38.23 22.77 1.58
CA ALA A 94 -37.64 23.07 0.28
C ALA A 94 -37.09 21.81 -0.42
N THR A 95 -37.93 21.22 -1.26
CA THR A 95 -37.57 20.33 -2.36
C THR A 95 -36.57 21.03 -3.30
N ARG A 96 -35.40 20.43 -3.59
CA ARG A 96 -34.63 20.75 -4.81
C ARG A 96 -33.75 19.58 -5.29
N ARG A 97 -34.33 18.86 -6.26
CA ARG A 97 -33.78 18.41 -7.56
C ARG A 97 -32.54 17.49 -7.61
N LEU A 98 -32.85 16.26 -8.04
CA LEU A 98 -32.11 15.42 -9.00
C LEU A 98 -31.37 16.21 -10.09
N ALA A 99 -30.13 15.80 -10.41
CA ALA A 99 -29.68 15.28 -11.72
C ALA A 99 -28.18 15.49 -11.92
N GLY A 100 -27.45 14.47 -12.43
CA GLY A 100 -26.12 14.69 -13.02
C GLY A 100 -25.15 13.51 -12.95
N PHE A 101 -25.43 12.45 -13.70
CA PHE A 101 -24.44 11.44 -14.09
C PHE A 101 -23.35 12.10 -14.95
N GLY A 102 -22.09 12.02 -14.51
CA GLY A 102 -20.93 12.42 -15.29
C GLY A 102 -19.84 11.36 -15.19
N ARG A 103 -19.72 10.56 -16.24
CA ARG A 103 -18.64 9.57 -16.44
C ARG A 103 -17.29 10.29 -16.45
N ALA A 104 -16.34 9.86 -15.62
CA ALA A 104 -14.93 10.19 -15.78
C ALA A 104 -14.09 8.91 -15.67
N LEU A 105 -13.25 8.74 -16.70
CA LEU A 105 -12.42 7.60 -17.09
C LEU A 105 -11.59 6.95 -15.96
N PRO A 106 -11.38 5.61 -15.99
CA PRO A 106 -10.33 4.96 -15.22
C PRO A 106 -9.01 5.00 -16.00
N LEU A 107 -8.10 5.91 -15.62
CA LEU A 107 -6.68 5.82 -16.00
C LEU A 107 -5.81 5.83 -14.73
N VAL A 108 -6.03 4.83 -13.88
CA VAL A 108 -5.12 4.45 -12.79
C VAL A 108 -4.97 2.93 -12.87
N GLY A 109 -4.22 2.49 -13.88
CA GLY A 109 -4.17 1.09 -14.28
C GLY A 109 -2.83 0.68 -14.88
N VAL A 110 -1.72 1.24 -14.40
CA VAL A 110 -0.36 0.69 -14.61
C VAL A 110 0.57 1.10 -13.45
N ILE A 111 0.33 0.62 -12.23
CA ILE A 111 1.37 0.61 -11.15
C ILE A 111 1.45 -0.74 -10.40
N ALA A 112 0.47 -1.63 -10.54
CA ALA A 112 0.43 -2.85 -9.72
C ALA A 112 0.84 -4.11 -10.50
N MET A 113 2.09 -4.20 -10.97
CA MET A 113 2.63 -5.50 -11.39
C MET A 113 4.15 -5.59 -11.24
N SER A 114 4.64 -5.67 -10.00
CA SER A 114 5.88 -6.40 -9.66
C SER A 114 6.22 -6.24 -8.18
N LEU A 115 5.46 -6.86 -7.27
CA LEU A 115 5.96 -7.17 -5.92
C LEU A 115 5.37 -8.50 -5.47
N MET A 116 5.96 -9.58 -5.98
CA MET A 116 5.90 -10.85 -5.28
C MET A 116 7.18 -10.96 -4.44
N LEU A 117 6.96 -11.26 -3.16
CA LEU A 117 7.90 -11.95 -2.26
C LEU A 117 8.87 -11.07 -1.44
N ALA A 118 8.49 -10.82 -0.19
CA ALA A 118 9.16 -11.38 1.01
C ALA A 118 8.56 -10.68 2.25
N ALA A 119 7.69 -11.33 3.03
CA ALA A 119 8.09 -12.27 4.10
C ALA A 119 9.03 -11.61 5.13
N LEU A 120 8.37 -10.95 6.07
CA LEU A 120 8.86 -10.43 7.34
C LEU A 120 9.47 -11.53 8.20
N LEU A 121 10.72 -11.35 8.67
CA LEU A 121 11.23 -11.99 9.88
C LEU A 121 12.22 -11.02 10.58
N LEU A 122 11.88 -10.59 11.80
CA LEU A 122 12.83 -10.08 12.82
C LEU A 122 13.46 -11.29 13.54
N PRO A 123 14.75 -11.26 13.99
CA PRO A 123 15.08 -10.70 15.32
C PRO A 123 16.50 -10.11 15.55
N ALA A 124 16.56 -9.17 16.51
CA ALA A 124 17.54 -8.90 17.60
C ALA A 124 19.09 -8.85 17.41
N SER A 125 19.65 -7.64 17.72
CA SER A 125 20.90 -7.30 18.46
C SER A 125 22.30 -7.62 17.83
N PRO A 126 23.45 -7.02 18.25
CA PRO A 126 23.73 -6.04 19.32
C PRO A 126 24.57 -4.79 18.90
N VAL A 127 24.72 -3.86 19.84
CA VAL A 127 25.67 -2.73 19.86
C VAL A 127 27.11 -3.19 19.59
N SER A 128 27.86 -2.45 18.75
CA SER A 128 29.33 -2.57 18.70
C SER A 128 30.01 -1.22 18.45
N VAL A 129 31.09 -1.00 19.18
CA VAL A 129 31.78 0.26 19.47
C VAL A 129 32.84 0.53 18.40
N ALA A 130 32.99 1.80 18.01
CA ALA A 130 34.08 2.27 17.14
C ALA A 130 35.47 2.05 17.78
N PRO A 131 36.52 1.98 16.96
CA PRO A 131 37.47 3.10 17.01
C PRO A 131 37.95 3.56 15.63
N ALA A 132 38.31 4.85 15.59
CA ALA A 132 38.96 5.52 14.47
C ALA A 132 40.40 5.03 14.28
N SER A 133 40.87 5.00 13.03
CA SER A 133 42.27 5.25 12.66
C SER A 133 42.41 5.58 11.16
N LEU A 134 43.16 6.64 10.89
CA LEU A 134 43.50 7.22 9.60
C LEU A 134 44.74 6.52 9.02
N ILE A 135 44.66 5.88 7.84
CA ILE A 135 45.78 5.74 6.89
C ILE A 135 45.21 5.65 5.47
N GLU A 136 45.68 6.55 4.61
CA GLU A 136 45.40 6.64 3.18
C GLU A 136 46.57 6.01 2.41
N THR A 137 46.32 5.04 1.52
CA THR A 137 46.88 4.88 0.14
C THR A 137 46.86 3.44 -0.39
N VAL A 138 46.63 3.36 -1.71
CA VAL A 138 46.85 2.28 -2.70
C VAL A 138 45.75 1.24 -2.93
N THR A 139 45.02 1.48 -4.02
CA THR A 139 44.73 0.55 -5.12
C THR A 139 44.70 -0.94 -4.78
N GLY A 140 43.53 -1.37 -4.33
CA GLY A 140 43.05 -2.74 -4.38
C GLY A 140 41.55 -2.65 -4.18
N ALA A 141 40.75 -3.27 -5.04
CA ALA A 141 39.31 -3.39 -4.82
C ALA A 141 39.10 -4.29 -3.60
N ALA A 142 39.27 -3.71 -2.41
CA ALA A 142 38.85 -4.32 -1.17
C ALA A 142 37.33 -4.53 -1.26
N PRO A 143 36.81 -5.68 -0.81
CA PRO A 143 35.38 -5.88 -0.76
C PRO A 143 34.78 -4.73 0.06
N LEU A 144 33.84 -4.00 -0.55
CA LEU A 144 33.16 -2.88 0.11
C LEU A 144 32.60 -3.40 1.44
N THR A 145 32.85 -2.66 2.51
CA THR A 145 32.16 -2.96 3.78
C THR A 145 30.65 -2.81 3.58
N ASN A 146 29.85 -3.50 4.39
CA ASN A 146 28.38 -3.38 4.30
C ASN A 146 27.92 -1.93 4.43
N THR A 147 28.57 -1.15 5.30
CA THR A 147 28.30 0.29 5.49
C THR A 147 28.63 1.12 4.25
N GLN A 148 29.75 0.83 3.57
CA GLN A 148 30.10 1.55 2.34
C GLN A 148 29.13 1.21 1.19
N THR A 149 28.71 -0.05 1.13
CA THR A 149 27.70 -0.53 0.19
C THR A 149 26.34 0.14 0.42
N GLU A 150 25.93 0.27 1.69
CA GLU A 150 24.73 1.00 2.13
C GLU A 150 24.78 2.47 1.71
N SER A 151 25.88 3.15 2.04
CA SER A 151 26.06 4.56 1.71
C SER A 151 26.05 4.82 0.21
N ALA A 152 26.71 3.95 -0.58
CA ALA A 152 26.70 4.06 -2.04
C ALA A 152 25.29 3.87 -2.64
N ALA A 153 24.51 2.92 -2.12
CA ALA A 153 23.14 2.69 -2.58
C ALA A 153 22.21 3.86 -2.20
N ALA A 154 22.37 4.40 -0.99
CA ALA A 154 21.63 5.58 -0.54
C ALA A 154 21.92 6.80 -1.42
N ALA A 155 23.21 7.07 -1.70
CA ALA A 155 23.62 8.18 -2.56
C ALA A 155 23.05 8.04 -3.99
N ALA A 156 23.05 6.83 -4.56
CA ALA A 156 22.47 6.59 -5.87
C ALA A 156 20.94 6.83 -5.89
N ALA A 157 20.24 6.41 -4.84
CA ALA A 157 18.80 6.63 -4.70
C ALA A 157 18.46 8.12 -4.55
N GLU A 158 19.24 8.85 -3.74
CA GLU A 158 19.08 10.30 -3.55
C GLU A 158 19.34 11.08 -4.84
N ALA A 159 20.41 10.74 -5.58
CA ALA A 159 20.71 11.36 -6.87
C ALA A 159 19.56 11.15 -7.87
N PHE A 160 19.05 9.92 -7.96
CA PHE A 160 17.91 9.59 -8.82
C PHE A 160 16.65 10.39 -8.46
N LEU A 161 16.32 10.48 -7.16
CA LEU A 161 15.17 11.27 -6.71
C LEU A 161 15.39 12.78 -6.95
N GLY A 162 16.62 13.26 -6.77
CA GLY A 162 16.97 14.65 -7.08
C GLY A 162 16.82 15.00 -8.57
N ASP A 163 17.11 14.06 -9.47
CA ASP A 163 16.84 14.22 -10.90
C ASP A 163 15.33 14.27 -11.18
N ILE A 164 14.54 13.41 -10.53
CA ILE A 164 13.08 13.43 -10.65
C ILE A 164 12.52 14.77 -10.19
N ASP A 165 12.93 15.28 -9.04
CA ASP A 165 12.36 16.51 -8.50
C ASP A 165 12.78 17.74 -9.31
N ALA A 166 13.93 17.69 -9.96
CA ALA A 166 14.40 18.74 -10.86
C ALA A 166 13.79 18.66 -12.27
N GLY A 167 12.93 17.68 -12.55
CA GLY A 167 12.34 17.48 -13.87
C GLY A 167 13.30 16.91 -14.92
N ARG A 168 14.45 16.36 -14.49
CA ARG A 168 15.48 15.76 -15.34
C ARG A 168 15.10 14.32 -15.68
N TRP A 169 14.10 14.17 -16.54
CA TRP A 169 13.51 12.87 -16.88
C TRP A 169 14.45 11.95 -17.64
N ALA A 170 15.30 12.51 -18.51
CA ALA A 170 16.26 11.73 -19.29
C ALA A 170 17.37 11.17 -18.40
N GLU A 171 17.85 11.98 -17.47
CA GLU A 171 18.90 11.65 -16.51
C GLU A 171 18.42 10.61 -15.50
N SER A 172 17.25 10.82 -14.91
CA SER A 172 16.63 9.83 -14.00
C SER A 172 16.38 8.50 -14.73
N TYR A 173 15.89 8.52 -15.97
CA TYR A 173 15.72 7.29 -16.75
C TYR A 173 17.05 6.60 -17.08
N ALA A 174 18.11 7.35 -17.38
CA ALA A 174 19.44 6.79 -17.62
C ALA A 174 20.07 6.13 -16.37
N ALA A 175 19.67 6.57 -15.17
CA ALA A 175 20.10 5.98 -13.90
C ALA A 175 19.39 4.66 -13.55
N THR A 176 18.33 4.28 -14.29
CA THR A 176 17.61 3.02 -14.06
C THR A 176 18.39 1.78 -14.52
N SER A 177 17.90 0.59 -14.17
CA SER A 177 18.51 -0.69 -14.58
C SER A 177 18.24 -1.02 -16.05
N ALA A 178 19.04 -1.94 -16.60
CA ALA A 178 18.79 -2.47 -17.94
C ALA A 178 17.40 -3.12 -18.03
N GLU A 179 16.97 -3.83 -16.98
CA GLU A 179 15.64 -4.46 -16.91
C GLU A 179 14.51 -3.42 -16.88
N PHE A 180 14.66 -2.34 -16.12
CA PHE A 180 13.69 -1.25 -16.10
C PHE A 180 13.51 -0.64 -17.51
N ARG A 181 14.63 -0.38 -18.20
CA ARG A 181 14.60 0.16 -19.57
C ARG A 181 14.11 -0.83 -20.62
N ARG A 182 14.19 -2.14 -20.34
CA ARG A 182 13.60 -3.18 -21.21
C ARG A 182 12.08 -3.18 -21.12
N LEU A 183 11.53 -2.88 -19.96
CA LEU A 183 10.09 -2.90 -19.67
C LEU A 183 9.40 -1.54 -19.85
N ASN A 184 10.16 -0.45 -19.91
CA ASN A 184 9.63 0.91 -19.96
C ASN A 184 10.43 1.78 -20.94
N THR A 185 9.83 2.83 -21.47
CA THR A 185 10.49 3.77 -22.40
C THR A 185 10.69 5.14 -21.76
N LEU A 186 11.69 5.90 -22.22
CA LEU A 186 11.90 7.28 -21.78
C LEU A 186 10.65 8.14 -21.97
N ALA A 187 9.95 7.97 -23.10
CA ALA A 187 8.74 8.73 -23.41
C ALA A 187 7.63 8.49 -22.37
N VAL A 188 7.36 7.22 -22.04
CA VAL A 188 6.35 6.86 -21.02
C VAL A 188 6.78 7.32 -19.63
N TRP A 189 8.05 7.13 -19.28
CA TRP A 189 8.62 7.60 -18.01
C TRP A 189 8.45 9.10 -17.83
N ALA A 190 8.84 9.89 -18.84
CA ALA A 190 8.76 11.35 -18.81
C ALA A 190 7.32 11.85 -18.72
N GLU A 191 6.41 11.28 -19.52
CA GLU A 191 4.99 11.65 -19.52
C GLU A 191 4.33 11.38 -18.16
N VAL A 192 4.54 10.19 -17.59
CA VAL A 192 3.99 9.84 -16.28
C VAL A 192 4.58 10.75 -15.20
N SER A 193 5.90 10.93 -15.20
CA SER A 193 6.61 11.76 -14.20
C SER A 193 6.15 13.22 -14.25
N ALA A 194 6.00 13.80 -15.45
CA ALA A 194 5.52 15.16 -15.65
C ALA A 194 4.05 15.35 -15.21
N ARG A 195 3.25 14.28 -15.16
CA ARG A 195 1.88 14.33 -14.66
C ARG A 195 1.80 14.27 -13.13
N VAL A 196 2.64 13.44 -12.51
CA VAL A 196 2.56 13.15 -11.07
C VAL A 196 3.41 14.08 -10.20
N ARG A 197 4.55 14.57 -10.70
CA ARG A 197 5.51 15.33 -9.88
C ARG A 197 5.16 16.81 -9.69
N PRO A 198 4.80 17.58 -10.74
CA PRO A 198 4.48 18.99 -10.59
C PRO A 198 3.36 19.31 -9.58
N PRO A 199 2.27 18.53 -9.45
CA PRO A 199 1.24 18.76 -8.44
C PRO A 199 1.72 18.66 -6.98
N LEU A 200 2.85 17.99 -6.73
CA LEU A 200 3.44 17.90 -5.39
C LEU A 200 4.11 19.23 -4.97
N GLY A 201 4.57 20.01 -5.94
CA GLY A 201 5.41 21.19 -5.70
C GLY A 201 6.82 20.81 -5.22
N ALA A 202 7.54 21.77 -4.67
CA ALA A 202 8.91 21.55 -4.22
C ALA A 202 8.98 20.52 -3.07
N VAL A 203 10.05 19.72 -3.06
CA VAL A 203 10.39 18.87 -1.90
C VAL A 203 10.83 19.76 -0.75
N MET A 204 10.19 19.63 0.40
CA MET A 204 10.54 20.34 1.62
C MET A 204 11.55 19.55 2.45
N THR A 205 11.26 18.26 2.66
CA THR A 205 12.15 17.35 3.37
C THR A 205 12.14 15.99 2.70
N ARG A 206 13.29 15.31 2.71
CA ARG A 206 13.43 13.91 2.34
C ARG A 206 14.42 13.28 3.30
N ASN A 207 13.96 12.34 4.12
CA ASN A 207 14.79 11.65 5.11
C ASN A 207 14.81 10.16 4.80
N ILE A 208 16.00 9.55 4.78
CA ILE A 208 16.13 8.09 4.72
C ILE A 208 15.56 7.50 6.01
N THR A 209 14.61 6.58 5.87
CA THR A 209 14.02 5.81 6.97
C THR A 209 14.40 4.34 6.94
N GLY A 210 14.97 3.85 5.84
CA GLY A 210 15.45 2.48 5.73
C GLY A 210 16.42 2.29 4.55
N ASN A 211 17.38 1.38 4.72
CA ASN A 211 18.29 0.91 3.68
C ASN A 211 18.60 -0.56 3.97
N ALA A 212 17.91 -1.46 3.28
CA ALA A 212 18.00 -2.89 3.58
C ALA A 212 18.31 -3.68 2.31
N PHE A 213 19.11 -4.73 2.45
CA PHE A 213 19.27 -5.73 1.40
C PHE A 213 18.11 -6.72 1.48
N VAL A 214 17.41 -6.92 0.36
CA VAL A 214 16.32 -7.88 0.22
C VAL A 214 16.81 -9.05 -0.64
N PRO A 215 16.90 -10.27 -0.09
CA PRO A 215 17.31 -11.44 -0.85
C PRO A 215 16.19 -11.87 -1.81
N ALA A 216 16.48 -11.82 -3.11
CA ALA A 216 15.58 -12.28 -4.16
C ALA A 216 16.41 -13.03 -5.23
N PRO A 217 15.94 -14.16 -5.78
CA PRO A 217 16.59 -14.79 -6.94
C PRO A 217 16.43 -13.91 -8.20
N PRO A 218 17.40 -13.88 -9.15
CA PRO A 218 18.71 -14.55 -9.13
C PRO A 218 19.77 -13.80 -8.29
N ALA A 219 19.58 -12.50 -8.07
CA ALA A 219 20.40 -11.65 -7.22
C ALA A 219 19.47 -10.72 -6.43
N GLY A 220 19.77 -10.51 -5.14
CA GLY A 220 18.97 -9.61 -4.31
C GLY A 220 19.13 -8.14 -4.72
N TYR A 221 18.34 -7.27 -4.10
CA TYR A 221 18.37 -5.83 -4.34
C TYR A 221 18.48 -5.06 -3.04
N ARG A 222 18.91 -3.79 -3.10
CA ARG A 222 18.81 -2.88 -1.96
C ARG A 222 17.53 -2.06 -2.06
N LEU A 223 16.77 -2.03 -0.98
CA LEU A 223 15.59 -1.20 -0.83
C LEU A 223 15.93 -0.01 0.06
N VAL A 224 15.91 1.18 -0.51
CA VAL A 224 16.08 2.44 0.21
C VAL A 224 14.71 3.10 0.33
N THR A 225 14.30 3.36 1.57
CA THR A 225 13.00 3.96 1.87
C THR A 225 13.20 5.36 2.43
N PHE A 226 12.43 6.30 1.92
CA PHE A 226 12.43 7.69 2.32
C PHE A 226 11.06 8.10 2.86
N ARG A 227 11.07 9.03 3.81
CA ARG A 227 9.89 9.83 4.16
C ARG A 227 10.07 11.21 3.58
N SER A 228 9.19 11.58 2.66
CA SER A 228 9.26 12.84 1.91
C SER A 228 8.04 13.71 2.21
N ALA A 229 8.27 15.01 2.39
CA ALA A 229 7.23 16.02 2.55
C ALA A 229 7.36 17.09 1.47
N TYR A 230 6.22 17.49 0.91
CA TYR A 230 6.13 18.36 -0.26
C TYR A 230 5.41 19.67 0.06
N ALA A 231 5.65 20.70 -0.77
CA ALA A 231 5.11 22.04 -0.59
C ALA A 231 3.57 22.08 -0.60
N ASN A 232 2.93 21.18 -1.34
CA ASN A 232 1.47 21.07 -1.40
C ASN A 232 0.85 20.42 -0.15
N GLY A 233 1.66 20.02 0.85
CA GLY A 233 1.24 19.35 2.07
C GLY A 233 1.21 17.82 1.97
N THR A 234 1.49 17.23 0.81
CA THR A 234 1.60 15.78 0.65
C THR A 234 2.80 15.25 1.44
N GLN A 235 2.58 14.18 2.18
CA GLN A 235 3.62 13.35 2.76
C GLN A 235 3.47 11.95 2.17
N GLN A 236 4.58 11.38 1.72
CA GLN A 236 4.59 10.04 1.14
C GLN A 236 5.85 9.28 1.53
N THR A 237 5.72 7.96 1.58
CA THR A 237 6.86 7.05 1.69
C THR A 237 7.31 6.68 0.29
N GLU A 238 8.58 6.97 -0.02
CA GLU A 238 9.18 6.66 -1.32
C GLU A 238 10.10 5.46 -1.15
N SER A 239 9.87 4.40 -1.91
CA SER A 239 10.69 3.20 -1.88
C SER A 239 11.40 3.05 -3.22
N VAL A 240 12.74 3.02 -3.17
CA VAL A 240 13.61 2.88 -4.33
C VAL A 240 14.35 1.55 -4.23
N SER A 241 14.13 0.68 -5.21
CA SER A 241 14.81 -0.60 -5.34
C SER A 241 16.02 -0.45 -6.25
N LEU A 242 17.21 -0.85 -5.80
CA LEU A 242 18.46 -0.75 -6.55
C LEU A 242 19.13 -2.12 -6.73
N THR A 243 19.62 -2.36 -7.95
CA THR A 243 20.44 -3.51 -8.32
C THR A 243 21.86 -3.06 -8.61
N TRP A 244 22.83 -3.95 -8.40
CA TRP A 244 24.22 -3.69 -8.77
C TRP A 244 24.45 -4.18 -10.21
N GLU A 245 24.72 -3.25 -11.12
CA GLU A 245 24.91 -3.50 -12.55
C GLU A 245 26.13 -2.71 -13.04
N ASP A 246 27.01 -3.36 -13.81
CA ASP A 246 28.18 -2.74 -14.46
C ASP A 246 29.06 -1.88 -13.51
N GLY A 247 29.18 -2.30 -12.25
CA GLY A 247 30.00 -1.60 -11.26
C GLY A 247 29.33 -0.38 -10.60
N GLY A 248 28.01 -0.22 -10.76
CA GLY A 248 27.25 0.84 -10.10
C GLY A 248 25.86 0.40 -9.64
N TRP A 249 25.28 1.20 -8.74
CA TRP A 249 23.88 1.04 -8.33
C TRP A 249 22.95 1.61 -9.40
N LYS A 250 22.04 0.78 -9.90
CA LYS A 250 21.01 1.15 -10.87
C LYS A 250 19.63 0.98 -10.26
N VAL A 251 18.72 1.91 -10.58
CA VAL A 251 17.37 1.87 -10.05
C VAL A 251 16.53 0.85 -10.82
N ALA A 252 16.15 -0.23 -10.14
CA ALA A 252 15.28 -1.27 -10.69
C ALA A 252 13.79 -0.94 -10.55
N GLY A 253 13.42 -0.05 -9.62
CA GLY A 253 12.05 0.40 -9.47
C GLY A 253 11.87 1.48 -8.42
N ILE A 254 10.73 2.17 -8.50
CA ILE A 254 10.31 3.17 -7.53
C ILE A 254 8.81 3.01 -7.24
N SER A 255 8.43 3.14 -5.98
CA SER A 255 7.04 3.16 -5.52
C SER A 255 6.80 4.28 -4.51
N PHE A 256 5.54 4.73 -4.44
CA PHE A 256 5.07 5.79 -3.53
C PHE A 256 3.86 5.24 -2.75
N ASP A 257 3.93 5.32 -1.42
CA ASP A 257 2.88 4.90 -0.48
C ASP A 257 2.42 6.08 0.41
#